data_AF-A0A553L4P2-F1
#
_entry.id   AF-A0A553L4P2-F1
#
_cell.length_a   1.000
_cell.length_b   1.000
_cell.length_c   1.000
_cell.angle_alpha   90.00
_cell.angle_beta   90.00
_cell.angle_gamma   90.00
#
_symmetry.space_group_name_H-M   'P 1'
#
loop_
_entity.id
_entity.type
_entity.pdbx_description
1 polymer ?
#
loop_
_entity_poly.entity_id
_entity_poly.type
_entity_poly.pdbx_seq_one_letter_code
_entity_poly.pdbx_strand_id
1 'polypeptide(L)'
;MANLFKVKPSTTKSHQANQLVGKTMCVEINSLEHTGIGVVSDHQPVIFVEGALPGEKVEIVIREQKARFCRAELKKVIQASPARTTPFCQHFNQCGGCQTQHVSADSVCSMKQTSIEQLILHTPLIHSIGQTGQRKKGSLSTRGIKKSVHRTIGDLVGQLHWSPTLYAEPTGYRRKTRLSVDARNRQDIKLGFRQSGSKQIFSIQQCQVLTPALQHLIEPLQNVMATLDNPSAIGHVSMFEGSKGIQVCLRVTKSLNQQDKDKWAEFSRMNQIQLAYEDNHHQITLADLTDQPLVFDVPNDIELAVNINDFVQVNDSVNRQMIEQACNWLSLDSEDNVLDLFCGIGNFSLPMASQCKTVVGVEGVAEMVQRATQNALKNNISNCQFWQADLNNAKAISKDELLTFNKVLLDPARDGAGEAVDLIVQGKPSHILYVSCNPATFARDTAKLLAHKYQISKIGLMDMFPQTAHTELMALFVPKQ
;
A
#
# COMPACT_ATOMS: atom_id res chain seq x y z
N MET A 1 20.71 10.56 -73.83
CA MET A 1 21.46 11.33 -72.82
C MET A 1 21.20 10.68 -71.48
N ALA A 2 22.21 10.01 -70.92
CA ALA A 2 22.10 9.11 -69.79
C ALA A 2 22.46 9.82 -68.47
N ASN A 3 21.65 9.53 -67.45
CA ASN A 3 21.77 10.00 -66.08
C ASN A 3 23.11 9.60 -65.44
N LEU A 4 23.87 10.60 -64.99
CA LEU A 4 24.84 10.52 -63.89
C LEU A 4 24.13 11.11 -62.65
N PHE A 5 24.13 10.53 -61.45
CA PHE A 5 25.26 10.09 -60.65
C PHE A 5 24.85 8.94 -59.71
N LYS A 6 25.76 7.98 -59.54
CA LYS A 6 25.68 6.84 -58.62
C LYS A 6 25.80 7.31 -57.16
N VAL A 7 24.78 7.03 -56.35
CA VAL A 7 24.88 7.03 -54.89
C VAL A 7 25.49 5.70 -54.46
N LYS A 8 26.58 5.74 -53.70
CA LYS A 8 27.21 4.56 -53.08
C LYS A 8 26.24 3.94 -52.06
N PRO A 9 26.13 2.60 -51.97
CA PRO A 9 25.32 1.97 -50.94
C PRO A 9 26.01 2.16 -49.58
N SER A 10 25.35 2.90 -48.68
CA SER A 10 25.65 2.89 -47.26
C SER A 10 25.27 1.52 -46.71
N THR A 11 26.28 0.71 -46.39
CA THR A 11 26.14 -0.53 -45.63
C THR A 11 25.69 -0.23 -44.21
N THR A 12 24.39 -0.09 -43.98
CA THR A 12 23.83 -0.21 -42.64
C THR A 12 23.79 -1.70 -42.29
N LYS A 13 24.85 -2.19 -41.64
CA LYS A 13 24.80 -3.44 -40.89
C LYS A 13 23.67 -3.29 -39.87
N SER A 14 22.59 -4.03 -40.05
CA SER A 14 21.62 -4.28 -38.99
C SER A 14 22.37 -4.96 -37.85
N HIS A 15 22.56 -4.25 -36.74
CA HIS A 15 22.88 -4.91 -35.48
C HIS A 15 21.64 -5.76 -35.14
N GLN A 16 21.66 -7.05 -35.49
CA GLN A 16 20.86 -8.04 -34.79
C GLN A 16 21.22 -7.91 -33.31
N ALA A 17 20.35 -7.28 -32.53
CA ALA A 17 20.47 -7.35 -31.09
C ALA A 17 20.49 -8.83 -30.72
N ASN A 18 21.60 -9.29 -30.15
CA ASN A 18 21.76 -10.69 -29.74
C ASN A 18 20.55 -11.05 -28.86
N GLN A 19 19.69 -11.94 -29.36
CA GLN A 19 18.50 -12.36 -28.63
C GLN A 19 18.97 -13.14 -27.39
N LEU A 20 18.71 -12.58 -26.21
CA LEU A 20 19.09 -13.14 -24.91
C LEU A 20 17.99 -14.01 -24.31
N VAL A 21 16.74 -13.85 -24.77
CA VAL A 21 15.59 -14.63 -24.28
C VAL A 21 15.88 -16.13 -24.37
N GLY A 22 15.67 -16.84 -23.26
CA GLY A 22 15.93 -18.27 -23.11
C GLY A 22 17.38 -18.63 -22.75
N LYS A 23 18.33 -17.69 -22.79
CA LYS A 23 19.71 -17.95 -22.39
C LYS A 23 19.86 -18.04 -20.88
N THR A 24 20.65 -19.01 -20.44
CA THR A 24 21.11 -19.15 -19.06
C THR A 24 22.44 -18.44 -18.88
N MET A 25 22.63 -17.73 -17.77
CA MET A 25 23.91 -17.11 -17.43
C MET A 25 24.10 -16.99 -15.92
N CYS A 26 25.37 -16.92 -15.49
CA CYS A 26 25.74 -16.63 -14.12
C CYS A 26 25.98 -15.13 -13.98
N VAL A 27 25.35 -14.49 -12.99
CA VAL A 27 25.45 -13.06 -12.70
C VAL A 27 25.64 -12.83 -11.21
N GLU A 28 26.18 -11.67 -10.86
CA GLU A 28 26.23 -11.17 -9.49
C GLU A 28 25.19 -10.06 -9.33
N ILE A 29 24.41 -10.11 -8.25
CA ILE A 29 23.39 -9.09 -7.98
C ILE A 29 24.04 -7.89 -7.28
N ASN A 30 23.95 -6.71 -7.89
CA ASN A 30 24.58 -5.50 -7.36
C ASN A 30 23.72 -4.81 -6.31
N SER A 31 22.41 -4.72 -6.54
CA SER A 31 21.49 -3.95 -5.69
C SER A 31 20.06 -4.50 -5.79
N LEU A 32 19.13 -3.85 -5.08
CA LEU A 32 17.69 -4.06 -5.24
C LEU A 32 17.05 -2.79 -5.77
N GLU A 33 15.99 -2.93 -6.56
CA GLU A 33 15.06 -1.83 -6.76
C GLU A 33 14.05 -1.72 -5.62
N HIS A 34 13.27 -0.64 -5.61
CA HIS A 34 12.29 -0.31 -4.56
C HIS A 34 11.22 -1.38 -4.27
N THR A 35 10.98 -2.30 -5.20
CA THR A 35 10.05 -3.42 -5.03
C THR A 35 10.71 -4.68 -4.46
N GLY A 36 12.02 -4.64 -4.18
CA GLY A 36 12.79 -5.78 -3.70
C GLY A 36 13.22 -6.75 -4.80
N ILE A 37 13.23 -6.34 -6.07
CA ILE A 37 13.75 -7.14 -7.19
C ILE A 37 15.27 -6.91 -7.33
N GLY A 38 16.03 -8.00 -7.48
CA GLY A 38 17.48 -7.97 -7.69
C GLY A 38 17.86 -7.29 -9.00
N VAL A 39 18.90 -6.46 -8.97
CA VAL A 39 19.37 -5.68 -10.12
C VAL A 39 20.82 -6.01 -10.43
N VAL A 40 21.06 -6.33 -11.70
CA VAL A 40 22.39 -6.43 -12.31
C VAL A 40 22.60 -5.19 -13.17
N SER A 41 23.21 -4.16 -12.59
CA SER A 41 23.35 -2.82 -13.16
C SER A 41 24.60 -2.67 -14.04
N ASP A 42 25.59 -3.54 -13.89
CA ASP A 42 26.80 -3.59 -14.70
C ASP A 42 26.58 -4.21 -16.10
N HIS A 43 25.44 -4.89 -16.32
CA HIS A 43 25.03 -5.41 -17.61
C HIS A 43 24.22 -4.39 -18.42
N GLN A 44 24.41 -4.40 -19.75
CA GLN A 44 23.63 -3.62 -20.71
C GLN A 44 22.97 -4.56 -21.72
N PRO A 45 21.62 -4.69 -21.76
CA PRO A 45 20.61 -3.97 -20.96
C PRO A 45 20.56 -4.42 -19.49
N VAL A 46 20.17 -3.54 -18.55
CA VAL A 46 20.09 -3.86 -17.09
C VAL A 46 19.21 -5.08 -16.85
N ILE A 47 19.62 -6.00 -15.97
CA ILE A 47 18.85 -7.24 -15.71
C ILE A 47 18.15 -7.16 -14.36
N PHE A 48 16.85 -7.45 -14.36
CA PHE A 48 16.01 -7.60 -13.17
C PHE A 48 15.78 -9.07 -12.87
N VAL A 49 16.04 -9.50 -11.63
CA VAL A 49 15.99 -10.90 -11.18
C VAL A 49 15.13 -11.00 -9.93
N GLU A 50 13.90 -11.51 -10.07
CA GLU A 50 12.98 -11.72 -8.95
C GLU A 50 13.52 -12.82 -8.01
N GLY A 51 13.48 -12.57 -6.70
CA GLY A 51 13.93 -13.52 -5.67
C GLY A 51 15.43 -13.58 -5.41
N ALA A 52 16.24 -12.74 -6.07
CA ALA A 52 17.68 -12.65 -5.90
C ALA A 52 18.07 -11.44 -5.04
N LEU A 53 19.12 -11.58 -4.21
CA LEU A 53 19.54 -10.58 -3.22
C LEU A 53 20.90 -9.97 -3.53
N PRO A 54 21.21 -8.74 -3.07
CA PRO A 54 22.52 -8.13 -3.25
C PRO A 54 23.66 -9.02 -2.72
N GLY A 55 24.75 -9.08 -3.49
CA GLY A 55 25.93 -9.89 -3.19
C GLY A 55 25.79 -11.37 -3.56
N GLU A 56 24.65 -11.80 -4.09
CA GLU A 56 24.48 -13.17 -4.54
C GLU A 56 25.08 -13.42 -5.92
N LYS A 57 25.67 -14.60 -6.06
CA LYS A 57 25.97 -15.17 -7.38
C LYS A 57 24.87 -16.16 -7.73
N VAL A 58 24.20 -15.91 -8.85
CA VAL A 58 23.02 -16.64 -9.25
C VAL A 58 23.10 -17.09 -10.70
N GLU A 59 22.52 -18.24 -10.98
CA GLU A 59 22.19 -18.68 -12.33
C GLU A 59 20.78 -18.20 -12.67
N ILE A 60 20.64 -17.52 -13.81
CA ILE A 60 19.38 -16.90 -14.25
C ILE A 60 19.05 -17.34 -15.68
N VAL A 61 17.76 -17.28 -16.04
CA VAL A 61 17.29 -17.42 -17.42
C VAL A 61 16.51 -16.18 -17.83
N ILE A 62 16.92 -15.55 -18.93
CA ILE A 62 16.24 -14.36 -19.45
C ILE A 62 14.87 -14.74 -20.01
N ARG A 63 13.80 -14.14 -19.49
CA ARG A 63 12.41 -14.37 -19.92
C ARG A 63 11.88 -13.26 -20.82
N GLU A 64 12.32 -12.04 -20.58
CA GLU A 64 11.92 -10.87 -21.36
C GLU A 64 13.15 -10.01 -21.66
N GLN A 65 13.24 -9.47 -22.87
CA GLN A 65 14.28 -8.53 -23.27
C GLN A 65 13.64 -7.31 -23.94
N LYS A 66 13.98 -6.12 -23.44
CA LYS A 66 13.67 -4.82 -24.04
C LYS A 66 14.96 -4.05 -24.32
N ALA A 67 14.84 -2.89 -24.96
CA ALA A 67 15.99 -2.08 -25.36
C ALA A 67 16.89 -1.65 -24.19
N ARG A 68 16.31 -1.38 -23.02
CA ARG A 68 17.04 -0.86 -21.83
C ARG A 68 17.10 -1.83 -20.66
N PHE A 69 16.34 -2.92 -20.70
CA PHE A 69 16.36 -3.90 -19.62
C PHE A 69 15.97 -5.31 -20.07
N CYS A 70 16.35 -6.29 -19.26
CA CYS A 70 15.90 -7.67 -19.32
C CYS A 70 15.19 -8.05 -18.01
N ARG A 71 14.23 -8.97 -18.08
CA ARG A 71 13.72 -9.68 -16.89
C ARG A 71 14.16 -11.11 -16.94
N ALA A 72 14.67 -11.60 -15.83
CA ALA A 72 15.18 -12.94 -15.68
C ALA A 72 14.48 -13.68 -14.55
N GLU A 73 14.36 -14.99 -14.73
CA GLU A 73 13.94 -15.92 -13.70
C GLU A 73 15.18 -16.46 -12.99
N LEU A 74 15.20 -16.41 -11.67
CA LEU A 74 16.21 -17.07 -10.85
C LEU A 74 16.09 -18.59 -10.99
N LYS A 75 17.15 -19.25 -11.48
CA LYS A 75 17.21 -20.72 -11.56
C LYS A 75 17.90 -21.34 -10.36
N LYS A 76 19.02 -20.77 -9.94
CA LYS A 76 19.81 -21.31 -8.84
C LYS A 76 20.59 -20.22 -8.14
N VAL A 77 20.61 -20.27 -6.81
CA VAL A 77 21.55 -19.49 -6.01
C VAL A 77 22.84 -20.30 -5.88
N ILE A 78 23.93 -19.78 -6.44
CA ILE A 78 25.26 -20.42 -6.42
C ILE A 78 25.99 -20.03 -5.13
N GLN A 79 25.93 -18.75 -4.78
CA GLN A 79 26.42 -18.20 -3.52
C GLN A 79 25.32 -17.33 -2.92
N ALA A 80 24.80 -17.75 -1.77
CA ALA A 80 23.73 -17.05 -1.07
C ALA A 80 24.25 -15.84 -0.28
N SER A 81 23.42 -14.82 -0.16
CA SER A 81 23.67 -13.69 0.72
C SER A 81 23.52 -14.13 2.18
N PRO A 82 24.29 -13.58 3.14
CA PRO A 82 24.06 -13.81 4.57
C PRO A 82 22.64 -13.43 5.03
N ALA A 83 21.98 -12.53 4.30
CA ALA A 83 20.61 -12.10 4.57
C ALA A 83 19.54 -13.11 4.10
N ARG A 84 19.91 -14.14 3.31
CA ARG A 84 18.96 -15.10 2.75
C ARG A 84 18.44 -16.03 3.84
N THR A 85 17.13 -16.19 3.89
CA THR A 85 16.43 -17.15 4.75
C THR A 85 15.70 -18.18 3.90
N THR A 86 15.34 -19.32 4.51
CA THR A 86 14.45 -20.30 3.88
C THR A 86 13.01 -19.87 4.10
N PRO A 87 12.18 -19.72 3.04
CA PRO A 87 10.76 -19.44 3.20
C PRO A 87 10.06 -20.51 4.05
N PHE A 88 9.30 -20.09 5.06
CA PHE A 88 8.52 -21.01 5.89
C PHE A 88 7.27 -21.52 5.17
N CYS A 89 6.74 -20.75 4.20
CA CYS A 89 5.54 -21.14 3.48
C CYS A 89 5.91 -22.00 2.27
N GLN A 90 5.41 -23.24 2.25
CA GLN A 90 5.57 -24.15 1.10
C GLN A 90 5.02 -23.57 -0.23
N HIS A 91 4.10 -22.60 -0.16
CA HIS A 91 3.47 -21.98 -1.32
C HIS A 91 4.24 -20.75 -1.84
N PHE A 92 5.32 -20.34 -1.17
CA PHE A 92 6.01 -19.06 -1.42
C PHE A 92 6.40 -18.85 -2.89
N ASN A 93 6.93 -19.88 -3.56
CA ASN A 93 7.39 -19.76 -4.95
C ASN A 93 6.26 -19.77 -6.01
N GLN A 94 5.00 -19.94 -5.60
CA GLN A 94 3.85 -20.06 -6.52
C GLN A 94 2.78 -19.00 -6.23
N CYS A 95 2.45 -18.81 -4.96
CA CYS A 95 1.46 -17.84 -4.50
C CYS A 95 2.00 -16.41 -4.63
N GLY A 96 1.25 -15.51 -5.25
CA GLY A 96 1.61 -14.09 -5.38
C GLY A 96 1.41 -13.25 -4.11
N GLY A 97 1.07 -13.86 -2.97
CA GLY A 97 0.75 -13.17 -1.72
C GLY A 97 1.97 -12.61 -0.98
N CYS A 98 3.07 -13.35 -0.94
CA CYS A 98 4.31 -12.96 -0.25
C CYS A 98 5.47 -12.88 -1.24
N GLN A 99 6.42 -11.98 -1.02
CA GLN A 99 7.56 -11.74 -1.91
C GLN A 99 8.92 -11.82 -1.20
N THR A 100 8.96 -11.70 0.13
CA THR A 100 10.25 -11.50 0.85
C THR A 100 10.57 -12.54 1.91
N GLN A 101 9.88 -13.69 1.98
CA GLN A 101 10.17 -14.76 2.98
C GLN A 101 11.58 -15.37 2.85
N HIS A 102 12.24 -15.14 1.71
CA HIS A 102 13.60 -15.58 1.46
C HIS A 102 14.66 -14.59 1.97
N VAL A 103 14.25 -13.57 2.73
CA VAL A 103 15.11 -12.52 3.29
C VAL A 103 14.75 -12.30 4.76
N SER A 104 15.74 -12.06 5.61
CA SER A 104 15.48 -11.66 7.02
C SER A 104 14.70 -10.33 7.10
N ALA A 105 13.84 -10.20 8.11
CA ALA A 105 12.99 -9.01 8.29
C ALA A 105 13.79 -7.70 8.39
N ASP A 106 14.91 -7.71 9.13
CA ASP A 106 15.79 -6.54 9.29
C ASP A 106 16.43 -6.12 7.97
N SER A 107 16.83 -7.10 7.16
CA SER A 107 17.38 -6.82 5.83
C SER A 107 16.31 -6.22 4.92
N VAL A 108 15.09 -6.76 4.93
CA VAL A 108 13.96 -6.19 4.16
C VAL A 108 13.71 -4.73 4.58
N CYS A 109 13.68 -4.43 5.88
CA CYS A 109 13.46 -3.08 6.37
C CYS A 109 14.60 -2.14 5.95
N SER A 110 15.85 -2.57 6.11
CA SER A 110 17.03 -1.79 5.70
C SER A 110 17.03 -1.47 4.20
N MET A 111 16.61 -2.45 3.38
CA MET A 111 16.47 -2.27 1.93
C MET A 111 15.36 -1.27 1.59
N LYS A 112 14.21 -1.35 2.27
CA LYS A 112 13.11 -0.38 2.09
C LYS A 112 13.54 1.03 2.49
N GLN A 113 14.22 1.21 3.63
CA GLN A 113 14.77 2.50 4.08
C GLN A 113 15.72 3.10 3.05
N THR A 114 16.70 2.31 2.58
CA THR A 114 17.65 2.74 1.55
C THR A 114 16.92 3.17 0.28
N SER A 115 15.90 2.41 -0.15
CA SER A 115 15.12 2.78 -1.33
C SER A 115 14.35 4.08 -1.16
N ILE A 116 13.76 4.32 0.01
CA ILE A 116 13.03 5.56 0.31
C ILE A 116 13.99 6.75 0.29
N GLU A 117 15.16 6.62 0.92
CA GLU A 117 16.23 7.63 0.88
C GLU A 117 16.60 7.99 -0.56
N GLN A 118 16.90 6.99 -1.38
CA GLN A 118 17.27 7.24 -2.77
C GLN A 118 16.15 7.94 -3.55
N LEU A 119 14.88 7.56 -3.34
CA LEU A 119 13.75 8.23 -3.97
C LEU A 119 13.63 9.70 -3.55
N ILE A 120 13.74 9.99 -2.25
CA ILE A 120 13.68 11.36 -1.73
C ILE A 120 14.84 12.18 -2.31
N LEU A 121 16.08 11.69 -2.20
CA LEU A 121 17.28 12.42 -2.63
C LEU A 121 17.28 12.76 -4.12
N HIS A 122 16.69 11.91 -4.97
CA HIS A 122 16.65 12.09 -6.42
C HIS A 122 15.37 12.77 -6.93
N THR A 123 14.39 13.02 -6.07
CA THR A 123 13.17 13.72 -6.48
C THR A 123 13.49 15.20 -6.76
N PRO A 124 13.10 15.76 -7.92
CA PRO A 124 13.34 17.16 -8.24
C PRO A 124 12.59 18.09 -7.29
N LEU A 125 13.23 19.20 -6.88
CA LEU A 125 12.52 20.23 -6.13
C LEU A 125 11.50 20.96 -7.00
N ILE A 126 10.27 21.03 -6.49
CA ILE A 126 9.22 21.86 -7.07
C ILE A 126 9.61 23.31 -6.78
N HIS A 127 10.07 24.02 -7.81
CA HIS A 127 10.23 25.47 -7.72
C HIS A 127 8.83 26.04 -7.58
N SER A 128 8.56 26.73 -6.47
CA SER A 128 7.30 27.42 -6.23
C SER A 128 6.91 28.20 -7.49
N ILE A 129 5.90 27.73 -8.21
CA ILE A 129 5.34 28.46 -9.33
C ILE A 129 4.64 29.67 -8.70
N GLY A 130 5.31 30.82 -8.79
CA GLY A 130 4.69 32.10 -8.49
C GLY A 130 3.43 32.24 -9.33
N GLN A 131 2.33 32.55 -8.64
CA GLN A 131 1.16 33.30 -9.09
C GLN A 131 0.75 33.11 -10.56
N THR A 132 -0.44 32.54 -10.73
CA THR A 132 -1.28 32.58 -11.94
C THR A 132 -1.21 33.92 -12.68
N GLY A 133 -0.29 34.01 -13.64
CA GLY A 133 -0.19 35.06 -14.64
C GLY A 133 -0.74 34.54 -15.97
N GLN A 134 -1.77 35.20 -16.48
CA GLN A 134 -2.45 34.95 -17.74
C GLN A 134 -1.49 34.58 -18.88
N ARG A 135 -1.74 33.46 -19.56
CA ARG A 135 -1.11 33.11 -20.85
C ARG A 135 -1.50 34.16 -21.91
N LYS A 136 -0.62 35.13 -22.18
CA LYS A 136 -0.62 35.84 -23.48
C LYS A 136 0.24 35.06 -24.47
N LYS A 137 -0.38 34.68 -25.60
CA LYS A 137 0.30 34.11 -26.77
C LYS A 137 1.29 35.14 -27.33
N GLY A 138 2.57 34.77 -27.37
CA GLY A 138 3.63 35.56 -28.02
C GLY A 138 4.84 34.67 -28.30
N SER A 139 5.34 34.73 -29.53
CA SER A 139 6.39 33.90 -30.12
C SER A 139 7.70 33.83 -29.32
N LEU A 140 8.21 32.62 -29.08
CA LEU A 140 9.54 32.38 -28.51
C LEU A 140 10.62 32.49 -29.59
N SER A 141 11.48 33.50 -29.48
CA SER A 141 12.80 33.53 -30.09
C SER A 141 13.75 32.60 -29.32
N THR A 142 14.45 31.72 -30.03
CA THR A 142 15.45 30.79 -29.50
C THR A 142 16.77 31.51 -29.19
N ARG A 143 16.94 31.99 -27.96
CA ARG A 143 18.27 32.30 -27.40
C ARG A 143 18.24 32.35 -25.87
N GLY A 144 18.95 31.41 -25.23
CA GLY A 144 19.35 31.51 -23.82
C GLY A 144 18.65 30.58 -22.83
N ILE A 145 18.64 29.25 -23.07
CA ILE A 145 18.41 28.30 -21.97
C ILE A 145 19.72 28.22 -21.17
N LYS A 146 19.86 29.08 -20.14
CA LYS A 146 20.86 28.86 -19.09
C LYS A 146 20.54 27.50 -18.45
N LYS A 147 21.54 26.62 -18.32
CA LYS A 147 21.46 25.36 -17.57
C LYS A 147 20.89 25.66 -16.18
N SER A 148 19.60 25.40 -16.00
CA SER A 148 18.97 25.34 -14.68
C SER A 148 19.61 24.16 -13.97
N VAL A 149 20.40 24.43 -12.94
CA VAL A 149 20.82 23.38 -12.00
C VAL A 149 19.55 22.88 -11.35
N HIS A 150 19.05 21.73 -11.79
CA HIS A 150 17.92 21.08 -11.14
C HIS A 150 18.38 20.68 -9.74
N ARG A 151 18.11 21.53 -8.74
CA ARG A 151 18.27 21.15 -7.33
C ARG A 151 17.33 19.99 -7.04
N THR A 152 17.86 18.93 -6.45
CA THR A 152 17.04 17.83 -5.94
C THR A 152 16.71 18.08 -4.48
N ILE A 153 15.74 17.35 -3.95
CA ILE A 153 15.38 17.44 -2.53
C ILE A 153 16.59 17.12 -1.63
N GLY A 154 17.53 16.29 -2.09
CA GLY A 154 18.74 15.95 -1.34
C GLY A 154 19.63 17.14 -0.96
N ASP A 155 19.53 18.26 -1.66
CA ASP A 155 20.23 19.50 -1.27
C ASP A 155 19.60 20.17 -0.03
N LEU A 156 18.34 19.86 0.28
CA LEU A 156 17.57 20.43 1.39
C LEU A 156 17.36 19.46 2.55
N VAL A 157 17.42 18.17 2.28
CA VAL A 157 17.27 17.09 3.24
C VAL A 157 18.67 16.62 3.62
N GLY A 158 19.07 16.89 4.87
CA GLY A 158 20.30 16.31 5.43
C GLY A 158 20.17 14.81 5.63
N GLN A 159 20.95 14.25 6.55
CA GLN A 159 20.77 12.85 6.95
C GLN A 159 19.35 12.64 7.50
N LEU A 160 18.62 11.64 6.98
CA LEU A 160 17.31 11.29 7.52
C LEU A 160 17.47 10.67 8.91
N HIS A 161 16.65 11.14 9.85
CA HIS A 161 16.63 10.61 11.21
C HIS A 161 15.61 9.47 11.29
N TRP A 162 16.06 8.27 10.93
CA TRP A 162 15.26 7.05 11.05
C TRP A 162 14.99 6.71 12.52
N SER A 163 13.72 6.65 12.88
CA SER A 163 13.26 6.07 14.13
C SER A 163 13.22 4.54 14.01
N PRO A 164 13.22 3.81 15.14
CA PRO A 164 13.07 2.36 15.14
C PRO A 164 11.86 1.92 14.31
N THR A 165 12.05 0.88 13.49
CA THR A 165 10.95 0.32 12.69
C THR A 165 9.89 -0.29 13.60
N LEU A 166 8.62 -0.06 13.29
CA LEU A 166 7.52 -0.75 13.94
C LEU A 166 7.36 -2.14 13.33
N TYR A 167 7.56 -3.18 14.14
CA TYR A 167 7.51 -4.58 13.70
C TYR A 167 6.25 -5.28 14.19
N ALA A 168 5.92 -6.37 13.49
CA ALA A 168 5.00 -7.40 13.95
C ALA A 168 5.64 -8.77 13.78
N GLU A 169 5.00 -9.77 14.39
CA GLU A 169 5.30 -11.16 14.10
C GLU A 169 5.18 -11.44 12.58
N PRO A 170 6.10 -12.24 12.00
CA PRO A 170 6.16 -12.50 10.56
C PRO A 170 4.96 -13.34 10.05
N THR A 171 4.21 -13.94 10.96
CA THR A 171 3.06 -14.84 10.73
C THR A 171 1.91 -14.45 11.65
N GLY A 172 0.68 -14.85 11.33
CA GLY A 172 -0.47 -14.65 12.20
C GLY A 172 -0.97 -13.20 12.30
N TYR A 173 -0.39 -12.26 11.54
CA TYR A 173 -0.69 -10.83 11.70
C TYR A 173 -1.92 -10.37 10.93
N ARG A 174 -2.31 -11.07 9.85
CA ARG A 174 -3.27 -10.57 8.87
C ARG A 174 -4.70 -10.94 9.24
N ARG A 175 -5.44 -9.99 9.81
CA ARG A 175 -6.86 -10.15 10.24
C ARG A 175 -7.90 -9.95 9.13
N LYS A 176 -7.48 -9.65 7.91
CA LYS A 176 -8.38 -9.41 6.77
C LYS A 176 -7.81 -9.94 5.48
N THR A 177 -8.60 -10.69 4.74
CA THR A 177 -8.19 -11.27 3.45
C THR A 177 -9.32 -11.38 2.45
N ARG A 178 -8.96 -11.47 1.17
CA ARG A 178 -9.88 -11.76 0.07
C ARG A 178 -9.31 -12.89 -0.77
N LEU A 179 -10.00 -14.02 -0.77
CA LEU A 179 -9.65 -15.21 -1.53
C LEU A 179 -10.47 -15.24 -2.82
N SER A 180 -9.79 -15.31 -3.96
CA SER A 180 -10.44 -15.46 -5.27
C SER A 180 -10.96 -16.89 -5.43
N VAL A 181 -12.12 -17.02 -6.08
CA VAL A 181 -12.70 -18.31 -6.45
C VAL A 181 -12.57 -18.49 -7.97
N ASP A 182 -12.06 -19.65 -8.38
CA ASP A 182 -12.15 -20.14 -9.76
C ASP A 182 -12.86 -21.48 -9.77
N ALA A 183 -14.15 -21.45 -10.12
CA ALA A 183 -15.02 -22.62 -10.17
C ALA A 183 -15.50 -22.93 -11.60
N ARG A 184 -14.72 -22.55 -12.62
CA ARG A 184 -15.04 -22.86 -14.04
C ARG A 184 -14.99 -24.36 -14.32
N ASN A 185 -14.14 -25.09 -13.61
CA ASN A 185 -14.11 -26.54 -13.59
C ASN A 185 -14.67 -27.05 -12.26
N ARG A 186 -15.81 -27.74 -12.27
CA ARG A 186 -16.45 -28.27 -11.05
C ARG A 186 -15.61 -29.34 -10.35
N GLN A 187 -14.74 -30.04 -11.09
CA GLN A 187 -13.83 -31.05 -10.53
C GLN A 187 -12.53 -30.45 -9.97
N ASP A 188 -12.26 -29.17 -10.22
CA ASP A 188 -11.06 -28.45 -9.80
C ASP A 188 -11.43 -27.01 -9.41
N ILE A 189 -12.16 -26.88 -8.29
CA ILE A 189 -12.50 -25.58 -7.72
C ILE A 189 -11.29 -25.05 -6.97
N LYS A 190 -10.87 -23.83 -7.31
CA LYS A 190 -9.73 -23.17 -6.66
C LYS A 190 -10.21 -22.05 -5.76
N LEU A 191 -9.66 -22.02 -4.54
CA LEU A 191 -9.88 -20.96 -3.57
C LEU A 191 -8.52 -20.47 -3.07
N GLY A 192 -8.16 -19.23 -3.36
CA GLY A 192 -6.89 -18.69 -2.90
C GLY A 192 -6.48 -17.40 -3.58
N PHE A 193 -5.18 -17.24 -3.81
CA PHE A 193 -4.61 -16.02 -4.37
C PHE A 193 -4.22 -16.21 -5.83
N ARG A 194 -3.92 -15.11 -6.52
CA ARG A 194 -3.29 -15.19 -7.84
C ARG A 194 -1.86 -15.70 -7.69
N GLN A 195 -1.40 -16.46 -8.68
CA GLN A 195 0.01 -16.80 -8.82
C GLN A 195 0.86 -15.55 -9.10
N SER A 196 2.14 -15.58 -8.72
CA SER A 196 3.05 -14.45 -9.04
C SER A 196 3.10 -14.22 -10.56
N GLY A 197 2.97 -12.95 -10.97
CA GLY A 197 2.99 -12.55 -12.38
C GLY A 197 1.85 -13.09 -13.26
N SER A 198 0.81 -13.73 -12.68
CA SER A 198 -0.21 -14.46 -13.42
C SER A 198 -1.64 -14.14 -12.95
N LYS A 199 -2.61 -14.33 -13.85
CA LYS A 199 -4.05 -14.22 -13.52
C LYS A 199 -4.62 -15.53 -12.97
N GLN A 200 -3.86 -16.63 -13.05
CA GLN A 200 -4.30 -17.94 -12.57
C GLN A 200 -4.40 -17.97 -11.05
N ILE A 201 -5.43 -18.64 -10.53
CA ILE A 201 -5.63 -18.80 -9.10
C ILE A 201 -4.82 -20.01 -8.62
N PHE A 202 -4.04 -19.79 -7.57
CA PHE A 202 -3.39 -20.83 -6.78
C PHE A 202 -4.30 -21.16 -5.59
N SER A 203 -4.76 -22.41 -5.52
CA SER A 203 -5.57 -22.88 -4.39
C SER A 203 -4.68 -23.12 -3.18
N ILE A 204 -4.92 -22.37 -2.10
CA ILE A 204 -4.11 -22.46 -0.87
C ILE A 204 -4.66 -23.55 0.05
N GLN A 205 -3.78 -24.28 0.74
CA GLN A 205 -4.19 -25.21 1.81
C GLN A 205 -4.01 -24.56 3.19
N GLN A 206 -3.02 -23.69 3.30
CA GLN A 206 -2.68 -22.96 4.51
C GLN A 206 -2.09 -21.60 4.12
N CYS A 207 -2.19 -20.63 5.03
CA CYS A 207 -1.64 -19.30 4.83
C CYS A 207 -1.19 -18.75 6.19
N GLN A 208 0.09 -18.92 6.50
CA GLN A 208 0.62 -18.63 7.84
C GLN A 208 0.64 -17.14 8.16
N VAL A 209 0.46 -16.24 7.19
CA VAL A 209 0.33 -14.80 7.48
C VAL A 209 -1.08 -14.44 7.96
N LEU A 210 -2.10 -15.25 7.67
CA LEU A 210 -3.43 -15.05 8.26
C LEU A 210 -3.37 -15.35 9.75
N THR A 211 -4.18 -14.62 10.51
CA THR A 211 -4.44 -14.97 11.91
C THR A 211 -4.87 -16.43 12.03
N PRO A 212 -4.59 -17.09 13.18
CA PRO A 212 -5.00 -18.46 13.38
C PRO A 212 -6.48 -18.66 13.08
N ALA A 213 -7.37 -17.80 13.56
CA ALA A 213 -8.80 -17.96 13.38
C ALA A 213 -9.22 -17.94 11.89
N LEU A 214 -8.68 -17.03 11.08
CA LEU A 214 -8.94 -17.01 9.64
C LEU A 214 -8.32 -18.19 8.88
N GLN A 215 -7.15 -18.66 9.32
CA GLN A 215 -6.50 -19.82 8.72
C GLN A 215 -7.32 -21.10 8.90
N HIS A 216 -7.96 -21.29 10.06
CA HIS A 216 -8.83 -22.43 10.34
C HIS A 216 -10.07 -22.49 9.43
N LEU A 217 -10.45 -21.37 8.79
CA LEU A 217 -11.60 -21.33 7.88
C LEU A 217 -11.28 -21.79 6.45
N ILE A 218 -10.01 -21.94 6.06
CA ILE A 218 -9.62 -22.27 4.68
C ILE A 218 -10.19 -23.62 4.24
N GLU A 219 -9.95 -24.67 5.01
CA GLU A 219 -10.43 -26.02 4.69
C GLU A 219 -11.98 -26.10 4.75
N PRO A 220 -12.66 -25.62 5.80
CA PRO A 220 -14.13 -25.53 5.81
C PRO A 220 -14.72 -24.81 4.60
N LEU A 221 -14.11 -23.71 4.16
CA LEU A 221 -14.53 -22.98 2.96
C LEU A 221 -14.38 -23.83 1.69
N GLN A 222 -13.28 -24.56 1.54
CA GLN A 222 -13.08 -25.46 0.40
C GLN A 222 -14.11 -26.59 0.40
N ASN A 223 -14.41 -27.16 1.58
CA ASN A 223 -15.36 -28.24 1.74
C ASN A 223 -16.78 -27.79 1.35
N VAL A 224 -17.27 -26.65 1.87
CA VAL A 224 -18.61 -26.16 1.49
C VAL A 224 -18.67 -25.83 0.00
N MET A 225 -17.65 -25.17 -0.56
CA MET A 225 -17.56 -24.86 -1.99
C MET A 225 -17.66 -26.10 -2.89
N ALA A 226 -17.06 -27.22 -2.49
CA ALA A 226 -17.11 -28.49 -3.23
C ALA A 226 -18.51 -29.11 -3.27
N THR A 227 -19.36 -28.78 -2.29
CA THR A 227 -20.73 -29.31 -2.18
C THR A 227 -21.79 -28.46 -2.90
N LEU A 228 -21.44 -27.25 -3.35
CA LEU A 228 -22.41 -26.32 -3.95
C LEU A 228 -22.96 -26.84 -5.29
N ASP A 229 -24.23 -26.57 -5.56
CA ASP A 229 -24.85 -26.84 -6.85
C ASP A 229 -24.32 -25.87 -7.91
N ASN A 230 -24.07 -24.62 -7.53
CA ASN A 230 -23.51 -23.60 -8.43
C ASN A 230 -22.33 -22.84 -7.81
N PRO A 231 -21.16 -23.48 -7.63
CA PRO A 231 -19.98 -22.82 -7.09
C PRO A 231 -19.48 -21.65 -7.96
N SER A 232 -19.82 -21.65 -9.26
CA SER A 232 -19.50 -20.55 -10.19
C SER A 232 -20.26 -19.24 -9.89
N ALA A 233 -21.26 -19.27 -9.01
CA ALA A 233 -21.94 -18.08 -8.54
C ALA A 233 -21.05 -17.25 -7.60
N ILE A 234 -20.08 -17.87 -6.93
CA ILE A 234 -19.19 -17.18 -5.99
C ILE A 234 -17.96 -16.67 -6.74
N GLY A 235 -17.74 -15.35 -6.72
CA GLY A 235 -16.59 -14.72 -7.36
C GLY A 235 -15.36 -14.68 -6.45
N HIS A 236 -15.56 -14.31 -5.19
CA HIS A 236 -14.52 -14.29 -4.17
C HIS A 236 -15.14 -14.38 -2.77
N VAL A 237 -14.31 -14.74 -1.79
CA VAL A 237 -14.65 -14.78 -0.37
C VAL A 237 -13.78 -13.76 0.36
N SER A 238 -14.41 -12.77 0.99
CA SER A 238 -13.75 -11.83 1.89
C SER A 238 -13.92 -12.32 3.33
N MET A 239 -12.85 -12.29 4.13
CA MET A 239 -12.89 -12.66 5.55
C MET A 239 -12.26 -11.53 6.37
N PHE A 240 -12.87 -11.23 7.51
CA PHE A 240 -12.38 -10.25 8.47
C PHE A 240 -12.57 -10.82 9.88
N GLU A 241 -11.49 -10.91 10.64
CA GLU A 241 -11.52 -11.14 12.10
C GLU A 241 -11.49 -9.81 12.86
N GLY A 242 -12.60 -9.51 13.54
CA GLY A 242 -12.74 -8.38 14.45
C GLY A 242 -12.65 -8.83 15.91
N SER A 243 -12.64 -7.88 16.85
CA SER A 243 -12.56 -8.19 18.29
C SER A 243 -13.79 -8.92 18.84
N LYS A 244 -14.94 -8.80 18.15
CA LYS A 244 -16.21 -9.47 18.52
C LYS A 244 -16.57 -10.69 17.68
N GLY A 245 -15.71 -11.11 16.75
CA GLY A 245 -15.94 -12.29 15.92
C GLY A 245 -15.48 -12.12 14.48
N ILE A 246 -15.78 -13.13 13.66
CA ILE A 246 -15.35 -13.19 12.26
C ILE A 246 -16.56 -12.97 11.35
N GLN A 247 -16.40 -12.12 10.34
CA GLN A 247 -17.34 -12.00 9.24
C GLN A 247 -16.76 -12.61 7.97
N VAL A 248 -17.55 -13.45 7.30
CA VAL A 248 -17.26 -14.00 5.97
C VAL A 248 -18.27 -13.42 4.99
N CYS A 249 -17.80 -12.72 3.97
CA CYS A 249 -18.64 -12.15 2.92
C CYS A 249 -18.38 -12.84 1.59
N LEU A 250 -19.44 -13.36 0.99
CA LEU A 250 -19.43 -14.02 -0.30
C LEU A 250 -19.81 -13.02 -1.39
N ARG A 251 -18.93 -12.82 -2.37
CA ARG A 251 -19.28 -12.06 -3.57
C ARG A 251 -20.10 -12.93 -4.51
N VAL A 252 -21.39 -12.64 -4.60
CA VAL A 252 -22.37 -13.42 -5.37
C VAL A 252 -22.60 -12.78 -6.74
N THR A 253 -22.09 -13.42 -7.79
CA THR A 253 -22.19 -12.94 -9.18
C THR A 253 -23.48 -13.37 -9.88
N LYS A 254 -24.14 -14.40 -9.36
CA LYS A 254 -25.40 -14.98 -9.87
C LYS A 254 -26.27 -15.40 -8.68
N SER A 255 -27.59 -15.38 -8.82
CA SER A 255 -28.51 -15.79 -7.75
C SER A 255 -28.20 -17.21 -7.23
N LEU A 256 -28.12 -17.35 -5.91
CA LEU A 256 -27.97 -18.64 -5.24
C LEU A 256 -29.34 -19.31 -5.07
N ASN A 257 -29.41 -20.62 -5.31
CA ASN A 257 -30.60 -21.43 -5.00
C ASN A 257 -30.72 -21.62 -3.47
N GLN A 258 -31.86 -22.13 -3.01
CA GLN A 258 -32.09 -22.31 -1.57
C GLN A 258 -31.12 -23.35 -0.95
N GLN A 259 -30.82 -24.43 -1.67
CA GLN A 259 -29.93 -25.49 -1.17
C GLN A 259 -28.51 -24.99 -0.90
N ASP A 260 -27.97 -24.15 -1.79
CA ASP A 260 -26.66 -23.53 -1.60
C ASP A 260 -26.67 -22.50 -0.48
N LYS A 261 -27.77 -21.74 -0.31
CA LYS A 261 -27.94 -20.85 0.86
C LYS A 261 -27.97 -21.64 2.16
N ASP A 262 -28.65 -22.78 2.20
CA ASP A 262 -28.73 -23.64 3.39
C ASP A 262 -27.35 -24.23 3.74
N LYS A 263 -26.57 -24.65 2.74
CA LYS A 263 -25.16 -25.10 2.92
C LYS A 263 -24.29 -23.99 3.51
N TRP A 264 -24.45 -22.76 3.06
CA TRP A 264 -23.72 -21.60 3.59
C TRP A 264 -24.17 -21.21 5.01
N ALA A 265 -25.47 -21.27 5.30
CA ALA A 265 -25.99 -21.05 6.65
C ALA A 265 -25.46 -22.09 7.64
N GLU A 266 -25.39 -23.37 7.23
CA GLU A 266 -24.79 -24.43 8.03
C GLU A 266 -23.29 -24.21 8.25
N PHE A 267 -22.56 -23.79 7.21
CA PHE A 267 -21.17 -23.36 7.34
C PHE A 267 -21.02 -22.21 8.37
N SER A 268 -21.89 -21.20 8.30
CA SER A 268 -21.92 -20.06 9.23
C SER A 268 -22.03 -20.53 10.68
N ARG A 269 -23.05 -21.37 10.95
CA ARG A 269 -23.37 -21.92 12.26
C ARG A 269 -22.25 -22.80 12.82
N MET A 270 -21.70 -23.70 12.00
CA MET A 270 -20.66 -24.65 12.43
C MET A 270 -19.33 -23.98 12.76
N ASN A 271 -19.01 -22.88 12.08
CA ASN A 271 -17.76 -22.15 12.29
C ASN A 271 -17.93 -20.91 13.18
N GLN A 272 -19.14 -20.64 13.68
CA GLN A 272 -19.45 -19.50 14.54
C GLN A 272 -19.04 -18.15 13.92
N ILE A 273 -19.30 -17.97 12.63
CA ILE A 273 -19.01 -16.73 11.91
C ILE A 273 -20.29 -15.97 11.59
N GLN A 274 -20.17 -14.71 11.23
CA GLN A 274 -21.26 -13.93 10.63
C GLN A 274 -21.14 -14.01 9.11
N LEU A 275 -22.16 -14.56 8.46
CA LEU A 275 -22.18 -14.68 7.00
C LEU A 275 -22.83 -13.43 6.37
N ALA A 276 -22.23 -12.94 5.29
CA ALA A 276 -22.75 -11.85 4.48
C ALA A 276 -22.67 -12.18 2.98
N TYR A 277 -23.50 -11.52 2.19
CA TYR A 277 -23.50 -11.61 0.73
C TYR A 277 -23.28 -10.22 0.13
N GLU A 278 -22.36 -10.12 -0.84
CA GLU A 278 -22.15 -8.92 -1.65
C GLU A 278 -22.65 -9.17 -3.08
N ASP A 279 -23.63 -8.38 -3.51
CA ASP A 279 -24.24 -8.50 -4.83
C ASP A 279 -23.45 -7.78 -5.94
N ASN A 280 -24.02 -7.72 -7.15
CA ASN A 280 -23.39 -7.05 -8.29
C ASN A 280 -23.37 -5.52 -8.21
N HIS A 281 -24.13 -4.94 -7.28
CA HIS A 281 -24.18 -3.52 -6.99
C HIS A 281 -23.33 -3.15 -5.76
N HIS A 282 -22.51 -4.08 -5.26
CA HIS A 282 -21.71 -3.92 -4.04
C HIS A 282 -22.55 -3.72 -2.77
N GLN A 283 -23.84 -4.06 -2.81
CA GLN A 283 -24.69 -4.05 -1.64
C GLN A 283 -24.40 -5.29 -0.80
N ILE A 284 -24.19 -5.06 0.50
CA ILE A 284 -23.92 -6.12 1.47
C ILE A 284 -25.19 -6.41 2.25
N THR A 285 -25.56 -7.69 2.35
CA THR A 285 -26.68 -8.17 3.16
C THR A 285 -26.19 -9.26 4.09
N LEU A 286 -26.47 -9.13 5.39
CA LEU A 286 -26.19 -10.18 6.36
C LEU A 286 -27.15 -11.36 6.13
N ALA A 287 -26.60 -12.57 6.12
CA ALA A 287 -27.37 -13.80 5.99
C ALA A 287 -28.17 -14.11 7.27
N ASP A 288 -27.56 -13.79 8.41
CA ASP A 288 -28.11 -13.97 9.75
C ASP A 288 -28.57 -12.61 10.29
N LEU A 289 -29.69 -12.55 11.02
CA LEU A 289 -30.20 -11.31 11.64
C LEU A 289 -29.41 -10.88 12.89
N THR A 290 -28.16 -11.33 13.03
CA THR A 290 -27.31 -10.92 14.14
C THR A 290 -26.87 -9.47 13.92
N ASP A 291 -27.43 -8.56 14.71
CA ASP A 291 -27.11 -7.13 14.67
C ASP A 291 -25.75 -6.80 15.34
N GLN A 292 -24.86 -7.80 15.42
CA GLN A 292 -23.52 -7.63 15.98
C GLN A 292 -22.63 -6.95 14.94
N PRO A 293 -22.11 -5.74 15.23
CA PRO A 293 -21.25 -5.04 14.30
C PRO A 293 -19.88 -5.72 14.22
N LEU A 294 -19.31 -5.73 13.02
CA LEU A 294 -17.89 -6.02 12.86
C LEU A 294 -17.11 -4.84 13.46
N VAL A 295 -16.30 -5.12 14.47
CA VAL A 295 -15.51 -4.10 15.18
C VAL A 295 -14.06 -4.54 15.29
N PHE A 296 -13.15 -3.58 15.39
CA PHE A 296 -11.82 -3.83 15.90
C PHE A 296 -11.40 -2.71 16.85
N ASP A 297 -10.43 -3.02 17.69
CA ASP A 297 -10.03 -2.15 18.78
C ASP A 297 -8.79 -1.35 18.38
N VAL A 298 -8.74 -0.10 18.83
CA VAL A 298 -7.57 0.78 18.73
C VAL A 298 -7.13 1.21 20.14
N PRO A 299 -5.99 1.91 20.31
CA PRO A 299 -5.58 2.38 21.63
C PRO A 299 -6.65 3.21 22.34
N ASN A 300 -6.55 3.30 23.68
CA ASN A 300 -7.49 3.98 24.58
C ASN A 300 -8.86 3.30 24.73
N ASP A 301 -8.93 1.97 24.62
CA ASP A 301 -10.15 1.18 24.75
C ASP A 301 -11.28 1.61 23.79
N ILE A 302 -10.88 2.11 22.60
CA ILE A 302 -11.81 2.57 21.57
C ILE A 302 -12.14 1.42 20.63
N GLU A 303 -13.43 1.18 20.43
CA GLU A 303 -13.93 0.22 19.44
C GLU A 303 -14.34 0.95 18.16
N LEU A 304 -13.84 0.50 17.01
CA LEU A 304 -14.23 1.02 15.70
C LEU A 304 -15.15 0.05 14.99
N ALA A 305 -16.42 0.42 14.83
CA ALA A 305 -17.33 -0.32 13.96
C ALA A 305 -16.97 -0.09 12.49
N VAL A 306 -16.97 -1.18 11.73
CA VAL A 306 -16.57 -1.23 10.32
C VAL A 306 -17.50 -2.10 9.49
N ASN A 307 -17.46 -1.88 8.19
CA ASN A 307 -17.98 -2.81 7.19
C ASN A 307 -16.83 -3.64 6.62
N ILE A 308 -17.14 -4.85 6.15
CA ILE A 308 -16.14 -5.76 5.58
C ILE A 308 -15.41 -5.22 4.35
N ASN A 309 -15.99 -4.27 3.63
CA ASN A 309 -15.36 -3.62 2.49
C ASN A 309 -14.58 -2.33 2.84
N ASP A 310 -14.68 -1.85 4.08
CA ASP A 310 -13.94 -0.65 4.49
C ASP A 310 -12.44 -0.86 4.42
N PHE A 311 -11.70 0.20 4.14
CA PHE A 311 -10.27 0.20 4.34
C PHE A 311 -9.98 0.20 5.85
N VAL A 312 -9.22 -0.80 6.31
CA VAL A 312 -8.72 -0.92 7.68
C VAL A 312 -7.30 -1.43 7.62
N GLN A 313 -6.50 -1.08 8.63
CA GLN A 313 -5.16 -1.67 8.75
C GLN A 313 -5.30 -3.17 9.03
N VAL A 314 -4.63 -3.99 8.24
CA VAL A 314 -4.78 -5.46 8.29
C VAL A 314 -3.94 -6.12 9.39
N ASN A 315 -3.01 -5.38 9.97
CA ASN A 315 -2.11 -5.81 11.02
C ASN A 315 -2.44 -5.03 12.30
N ASP A 316 -3.07 -5.69 13.27
CA ASP A 316 -3.54 -5.03 14.49
C ASP A 316 -2.39 -4.47 15.34
N SER A 317 -1.34 -5.30 15.53
CA SER A 317 -0.19 -4.93 16.35
C SER A 317 0.54 -3.70 15.82
N VAL A 318 0.80 -3.65 14.50
CA VAL A 318 1.46 -2.49 13.89
C VAL A 318 0.52 -1.29 13.87
N ASN A 319 -0.79 -1.47 13.65
CA ASN A 319 -1.75 -0.36 13.70
C ASN A 319 -1.75 0.34 15.06
N ARG A 320 -1.76 -0.42 16.17
CA ARG A 320 -1.71 0.14 17.53
C ARG A 320 -0.40 0.93 17.77
N GLN A 321 0.74 0.32 17.44
CA GLN A 321 2.05 0.99 17.55
C GLN A 321 2.11 2.26 16.68
N MET A 322 1.55 2.22 15.47
CA MET A 322 1.49 3.36 14.55
C MET A 322 0.68 4.51 15.13
N ILE A 323 -0.49 4.23 15.72
CA ILE A 323 -1.35 5.23 16.36
C ILE A 323 -0.65 5.85 17.57
N GLU A 324 -0.06 5.02 18.44
CA GLU A 324 0.68 5.51 19.61
C GLU A 324 1.88 6.38 19.20
N GLN A 325 2.64 5.94 18.20
CA GLN A 325 3.75 6.71 17.65
C GLN A 325 3.28 8.02 17.00
N ALA A 326 2.14 8.01 16.31
CA ALA A 326 1.55 9.20 15.72
C ALA A 326 1.23 10.26 16.78
N CYS A 327 0.51 9.88 17.85
CA CYS A 327 0.22 10.78 18.97
C CYS A 327 1.51 11.31 19.62
N ASN A 328 2.49 10.43 19.86
CA ASN A 328 3.77 10.81 20.45
C ASN A 328 4.56 11.79 19.56
N TRP A 329 4.58 11.57 18.25
CA TRP A 329 5.31 12.41 17.30
C TRP A 329 4.66 13.75 17.05
N LEU A 330 3.33 13.81 17.03
CA LEU A 330 2.60 15.06 17.03
C LEU A 330 2.79 15.83 18.35
N SER A 331 3.18 15.13 19.43
CA SER A 331 3.40 15.69 20.77
C SER A 331 2.17 16.50 21.19
N LEU A 332 1.04 15.78 21.23
CA LEU A 332 -0.27 16.37 21.51
C LEU A 332 -0.39 16.84 22.96
N ASP A 333 -1.03 18.00 23.15
CA ASP A 333 -1.45 18.52 24.45
C ASP A 333 -2.90 19.02 24.44
N SER A 334 -3.44 19.33 25.63
CA SER A 334 -4.84 19.69 25.82
C SER A 334 -5.30 20.99 25.13
N GLU A 335 -4.38 21.78 24.57
CA GLU A 335 -4.70 23.00 23.82
C GLU A 335 -4.68 22.80 22.30
N ASP A 336 -4.20 21.66 21.81
CA ASP A 336 -4.06 21.37 20.39
C ASP A 336 -5.42 21.19 19.70
N ASN A 337 -5.56 21.80 18.51
CA ASN A 337 -6.62 21.51 17.56
C ASN A 337 -6.02 20.73 16.38
N VAL A 338 -6.46 19.50 16.22
CA VAL A 338 -5.89 18.55 15.26
C VAL A 338 -6.79 18.40 14.05
N LEU A 339 -6.22 18.48 12.85
CA LEU A 339 -6.88 18.13 11.59
C LEU A 339 -6.35 16.79 11.10
N ASP A 340 -7.24 15.81 10.94
CA ASP A 340 -6.94 14.47 10.42
C ASP A 340 -7.51 14.33 9.01
N LEU A 341 -6.66 14.35 7.99
CA LEU A 341 -7.05 14.25 6.58
C LEU A 341 -7.00 12.80 6.10
N PHE A 342 -7.97 12.41 5.28
CA PHE A 342 -8.18 11.02 4.85
C PHE A 342 -8.47 10.11 6.05
N CYS A 343 -9.26 10.61 7.01
CA CYS A 343 -9.44 9.98 8.32
C CYS A 343 -10.18 8.64 8.27
N GLY A 344 -10.83 8.32 7.14
CA GLY A 344 -11.67 7.14 6.98
C GLY A 344 -12.72 7.06 8.08
N ILE A 345 -12.63 6.01 8.90
CA ILE A 345 -13.58 5.70 9.99
C ILE A 345 -13.12 6.19 11.38
N GLY A 346 -12.03 6.98 11.44
CA GLY A 346 -11.50 7.55 12.68
C GLY A 346 -10.38 6.75 13.34
N ASN A 347 -9.55 6.04 12.58
CA ASN A 347 -8.45 5.20 13.10
C ASN A 347 -7.45 5.99 13.96
N PHE A 348 -7.09 7.20 13.52
CA PHE A 348 -6.24 8.12 14.29
C PHE A 348 -7.07 9.16 15.05
N SER A 349 -8.13 9.69 14.43
CA SER A 349 -8.91 10.81 14.97
C SER A 349 -9.44 10.53 16.37
N LEU A 350 -10.02 9.35 16.59
CA LEU A 350 -10.63 9.00 17.88
C LEU A 350 -9.58 8.79 18.99
N PRO A 351 -8.48 8.05 18.77
CA PRO A 351 -7.40 7.99 19.76
C PRO A 351 -6.74 9.33 20.07
N MET A 352 -6.59 10.24 19.10
CA MET A 352 -6.02 11.57 19.34
C MET A 352 -6.93 12.44 20.21
N ALA A 353 -8.25 12.26 20.12
CA ALA A 353 -9.23 13.09 20.83
C ALA A 353 -9.09 13.02 22.37
N SER A 354 -8.49 11.98 22.93
CA SER A 354 -8.23 11.88 24.37
C SER A 354 -7.05 12.75 24.85
N GLN A 355 -6.23 13.27 23.93
CA GLN A 355 -4.98 13.99 24.25
C GLN A 355 -5.01 15.47 23.86
N CYS A 356 -6.03 15.92 23.14
CA CYS A 356 -6.08 17.28 22.60
C CYS A 356 -7.43 17.97 22.82
N LYS A 357 -7.47 19.27 22.49
CA LYS A 357 -8.66 20.10 22.65
C LYS A 357 -9.78 19.67 21.72
N THR A 358 -9.48 19.62 20.42
CA THR A 358 -10.43 19.22 19.38
C THR A 358 -9.74 18.42 18.28
N VAL A 359 -10.48 17.51 17.68
CA VAL A 359 -10.09 16.81 16.45
C VAL A 359 -11.16 17.01 15.39
N VAL A 360 -10.74 17.31 14.17
CA VAL A 360 -11.60 17.27 12.99
C VAL A 360 -11.01 16.28 11.99
N GLY A 361 -11.75 15.21 11.71
CA GLY A 361 -11.46 14.29 10.62
C GLY A 361 -12.12 14.72 9.31
N VAL A 362 -11.42 14.59 8.19
CA VAL A 362 -11.95 14.89 6.85
C VAL A 362 -11.80 13.70 5.93
N GLU A 363 -12.91 13.29 5.32
CA GLU A 363 -13.00 12.12 4.44
C GLU A 363 -13.86 12.43 3.20
N GLY A 364 -13.54 11.85 2.04
CA GLY A 364 -14.27 12.08 0.80
C GLY A 364 -15.57 11.25 0.69
N VAL A 365 -15.59 10.08 1.33
CA VAL A 365 -16.70 9.13 1.28
C VAL A 365 -17.72 9.39 2.41
N ALA A 366 -18.95 9.78 2.03
CA ALA A 366 -20.02 10.14 2.97
C ALA A 366 -20.35 9.00 3.96
N GLU A 367 -20.40 7.75 3.50
CA GLU A 367 -20.70 6.61 4.37
C GLU A 367 -19.61 6.39 5.44
N MET A 368 -18.34 6.72 5.13
CA MET A 368 -17.24 6.63 6.08
C MET A 368 -17.30 7.77 7.11
N VAL A 369 -17.63 8.99 6.69
CA VAL A 369 -17.89 10.13 7.60
C VAL A 369 -19.02 9.81 8.58
N GLN A 370 -20.13 9.26 8.08
CA GLN A 370 -21.26 8.86 8.92
C GLN A 370 -20.82 7.80 9.94
N ARG A 371 -20.03 6.81 9.52
CA ARG A 371 -19.53 5.74 10.39
C ARG A 371 -18.53 6.25 11.42
N ALA A 372 -17.61 7.14 11.04
CA ALA A 372 -16.67 7.78 11.95
C ALA A 372 -17.41 8.59 13.03
N THR A 373 -18.45 9.31 12.63
CA THR A 373 -19.34 10.04 13.56
C THR A 373 -20.05 9.08 14.52
N GLN A 374 -20.57 7.94 14.03
CA GLN A 374 -21.16 6.91 14.88
C GLN A 374 -20.13 6.28 15.83
N ASN A 375 -18.90 6.07 15.39
CA ASN A 375 -17.81 5.57 16.24
C ASN A 375 -17.49 6.57 17.35
N ALA A 376 -17.41 7.88 17.07
CA ALA A 376 -17.23 8.89 18.12
C ALA A 376 -18.36 8.83 19.17
N LEU A 377 -19.62 8.77 18.73
CA LEU A 377 -20.78 8.67 19.61
C LEU A 377 -20.75 7.40 20.48
N LYS A 378 -20.45 6.25 19.89
CA LYS A 378 -20.38 4.96 20.60
C LYS A 378 -19.27 4.93 21.65
N ASN A 379 -18.17 5.62 21.39
CA ASN A 379 -17.04 5.73 22.33
C ASN A 379 -17.16 6.94 23.27
N ASN A 380 -18.30 7.64 23.29
CA ASN A 380 -18.54 8.83 24.11
C ASN A 380 -17.51 9.97 23.91
N ILE A 381 -17.00 10.12 22.68
CA ILE A 381 -16.04 11.16 22.31
C ILE A 381 -16.80 12.37 21.76
N SER A 382 -16.78 13.48 22.48
CA SER A 382 -17.55 14.70 22.15
C SER A 382 -16.73 15.81 21.48
N ASN A 383 -15.41 15.74 21.55
CA ASN A 383 -14.47 16.73 20.99
C ASN A 383 -13.87 16.29 19.64
N CYS A 384 -14.44 15.28 18.97
CA CYS A 384 -14.05 14.83 17.64
C CYS A 384 -15.22 14.98 16.66
N GLN A 385 -15.00 15.69 15.54
CA GLN A 385 -16.00 15.90 14.49
C GLN A 385 -15.49 15.37 13.15
N PHE A 386 -16.40 15.08 12.22
CA PHE A 386 -16.05 14.57 10.89
C PHE A 386 -16.74 15.36 9.80
N TRP A 387 -15.99 15.78 8.78
CA TRP A 387 -16.47 16.52 7.63
C TRP A 387 -16.30 15.72 6.35
N GLN A 388 -17.25 15.86 5.43
CA GLN A 388 -17.12 15.35 4.08
C GLN A 388 -16.51 16.42 3.17
N ALA A 389 -15.37 16.13 2.54
CA ALA A 389 -14.77 17.05 1.57
C ALA A 389 -13.90 16.32 0.51
N ASP A 390 -13.82 16.88 -0.70
CA ASP A 390 -12.91 16.40 -1.74
C ASP A 390 -11.50 16.95 -1.52
N LEU A 391 -10.61 16.14 -0.96
CA LEU A 391 -9.24 16.51 -0.64
C LEU A 391 -8.33 16.67 -1.88
N ASN A 392 -8.82 16.39 -3.08
CA ASN A 392 -8.16 16.78 -4.35
C ASN A 392 -8.42 18.25 -4.72
N ASN A 393 -9.20 18.97 -3.92
CA ASN A 393 -9.44 20.40 -4.07
C ASN A 393 -8.76 21.18 -2.94
N ALA A 394 -7.73 21.97 -3.28
CA ALA A 394 -7.00 22.80 -2.32
C ALA A 394 -7.83 23.90 -1.62
N LYS A 395 -9.11 24.05 -1.99
CA LYS A 395 -10.10 24.97 -1.40
C LYS A 395 -11.26 24.23 -0.71
N ALA A 396 -11.13 22.93 -0.48
CA ALA A 396 -12.16 22.11 0.15
C ALA A 396 -12.49 22.54 1.58
N ILE A 397 -11.51 23.15 2.26
CA ILE A 397 -11.65 23.72 3.60
C ILE A 397 -11.25 25.20 3.50
N SER A 398 -11.99 26.09 4.17
CA SER A 398 -11.67 27.50 4.12
C SER A 398 -10.36 27.80 4.83
N LYS A 399 -9.65 28.86 4.39
CA LYS A 399 -8.40 29.26 5.03
C LYS A 399 -8.58 29.64 6.50
N ASP A 400 -9.71 30.24 6.86
CA ASP A 400 -9.98 30.67 8.24
C ASP A 400 -10.19 29.45 9.14
N GLU A 401 -10.86 28.40 8.67
CA GLU A 401 -10.94 27.11 9.38
C GLU A 401 -9.55 26.47 9.51
N LEU A 402 -8.75 26.45 8.43
CA LEU A 402 -7.42 25.86 8.46
C LEU A 402 -6.48 26.53 9.48
N LEU A 403 -6.61 27.83 9.70
CA LEU A 403 -5.83 28.57 10.69
C LEU A 403 -6.17 28.21 12.14
N THR A 404 -7.28 27.50 12.39
CA THR A 404 -7.64 27.04 13.74
C THR A 404 -6.86 25.80 14.18
N PHE A 405 -6.30 25.03 13.23
CA PHE A 405 -5.57 23.80 13.48
C PHE A 405 -4.07 24.04 13.56
N ASN A 406 -3.45 23.58 14.63
CA ASN A 406 -2.01 23.72 14.86
C ASN A 406 -1.25 22.40 14.66
N LYS A 407 -1.94 21.26 14.53
CA LYS A 407 -1.39 19.94 14.24
C LYS A 407 -2.18 19.30 13.09
N VAL A 408 -1.49 18.60 12.19
CA VAL A 408 -2.13 17.90 11.07
C VAL A 408 -1.62 16.47 10.99
N LEU A 409 -2.52 15.52 10.80
CA LEU A 409 -2.23 14.14 10.39
C LEU A 409 -2.81 13.92 8.99
N LEU A 410 -2.13 13.15 8.15
CA LEU A 410 -2.67 12.67 6.88
C LEU A 410 -2.24 11.25 6.56
N ASP A 411 -3.19 10.41 6.13
CA ASP A 411 -2.97 9.02 5.69
C ASP A 411 -3.65 8.77 4.33
N PRO A 412 -3.14 9.38 3.23
CA PRO A 412 -3.76 9.26 1.92
C PRO A 412 -3.61 7.87 1.30
N ALA A 413 -4.45 7.61 0.31
CA ALA A 413 -4.31 6.45 -0.58
C ALA A 413 -3.00 6.49 -1.40
N ARG A 414 -2.78 5.46 -2.22
CA ARG A 414 -1.55 5.27 -3.03
C ARG A 414 -1.18 6.44 -3.94
N ASP A 415 -2.14 7.25 -4.36
CA ASP A 415 -1.91 8.41 -5.23
C ASP A 415 -1.24 9.59 -4.50
N GLY A 416 -1.12 9.50 -3.18
CA GLY A 416 -0.52 10.51 -2.29
C GLY A 416 -1.50 11.63 -1.94
N ALA A 417 -0.98 12.64 -1.26
CA ALA A 417 -1.75 13.76 -0.74
C ALA A 417 -1.96 14.88 -1.76
N GLY A 418 -1.08 15.04 -2.75
CA GLY A 418 -1.31 15.95 -3.89
C GLY A 418 -1.72 17.36 -3.46
N GLU A 419 -2.92 17.78 -3.85
CA GLU A 419 -3.55 19.06 -3.53
C GLU A 419 -3.86 19.24 -2.03
N ALA A 420 -4.03 18.16 -1.26
CA ALA A 420 -4.19 18.24 0.18
C ALA A 420 -2.95 18.84 0.85
N VAL A 421 -1.74 18.64 0.29
CA VAL A 421 -0.53 19.34 0.78
C VAL A 421 -0.66 20.85 0.59
N ASP A 422 -1.18 21.28 -0.57
CA ASP A 422 -1.38 22.69 -0.87
C ASP A 422 -2.47 23.32 0.02
N LEU A 423 -3.42 22.52 0.51
CA LEU A 423 -4.38 22.88 1.54
C LEU A 423 -3.72 23.00 2.92
N ILE A 424 -2.98 21.98 3.36
CA ILE A 424 -2.32 21.94 4.69
C ILE A 424 -1.43 23.16 4.91
N VAL A 425 -0.59 23.51 3.93
CA VAL A 425 0.38 24.60 4.08
C VAL A 425 -0.28 25.98 4.22
N GLN A 426 -1.57 26.13 3.87
CA GLN A 426 -2.32 27.38 4.09
C GLN A 426 -2.61 27.63 5.57
N GLY A 427 -2.80 26.57 6.36
CA GLY A 427 -3.04 26.63 7.81
C GLY A 427 -1.77 26.85 8.64
N LYS A 428 -0.59 26.62 8.05
CA LYS A 428 0.72 26.75 8.72
C LYS A 428 0.82 25.99 10.07
N PRO A 429 0.41 24.71 10.13
CA PRO A 429 0.49 23.93 11.37
C PRO A 429 1.93 23.83 11.89
N SER A 430 2.07 23.68 13.21
CA SER A 430 3.36 23.48 13.87
C SER A 430 3.95 22.08 13.59
N HIS A 431 3.10 21.09 13.35
CA HIS A 431 3.48 19.71 13.08
C HIS A 431 2.57 19.13 11.98
N ILE A 432 3.17 18.43 11.02
CA ILE A 432 2.46 17.66 9.99
C ILE A 432 2.99 16.23 10.06
N LEU A 433 2.14 15.26 10.39
CA LEU A 433 2.47 13.85 10.38
C LEU A 433 1.88 13.18 9.16
N TYR A 434 2.73 12.74 8.23
CA TYR A 434 2.34 12.06 7.01
C TYR A 434 2.55 10.55 7.16
N VAL A 435 1.49 9.75 7.02
CA VAL A 435 1.53 8.29 6.87
C VAL A 435 1.40 7.93 5.37
N SER A 436 2.21 6.99 4.87
CA SER A 436 2.21 6.64 3.44
C SER A 436 2.51 5.18 3.16
N CYS A 437 1.70 4.61 2.26
CA CYS A 437 1.91 3.29 1.67
C CYS A 437 2.67 3.31 0.33
N ASN A 438 3.10 4.50 -0.15
CA ASN A 438 3.75 4.66 -1.45
C ASN A 438 4.94 5.65 -1.39
N PRO A 439 6.19 5.13 -1.35
CA PRO A 439 7.39 5.94 -1.29
C PRO A 439 7.54 6.99 -2.41
N ALA A 440 7.06 6.70 -3.62
CA ALA A 440 7.22 7.61 -4.75
C ALA A 440 6.32 8.85 -4.63
N THR A 441 5.05 8.66 -4.27
CA THR A 441 4.14 9.80 -4.04
C THR A 441 4.48 10.54 -2.76
N PHE A 442 4.94 9.83 -1.72
CA PHE A 442 5.51 10.44 -0.52
C PHE A 442 6.69 11.37 -0.84
N ALA A 443 7.65 10.94 -1.68
CA ALA A 443 8.79 11.76 -2.07
C ALA A 443 8.36 13.01 -2.86
N ARG A 444 7.38 12.89 -3.75
CA ARG A 444 6.76 14.02 -4.47
C ARG A 444 6.13 15.03 -3.51
N ASP A 445 5.35 14.55 -2.54
CA ASP A 445 4.61 15.41 -1.61
C ASP A 445 5.54 16.03 -0.55
N THR A 446 6.59 15.31 -0.16
CA THR A 446 7.74 15.85 0.59
C THR A 446 8.35 17.05 -0.13
N ALA A 447 8.55 16.99 -1.45
CA ALA A 447 9.08 18.10 -2.24
C ALA A 447 8.26 19.39 -2.07
N LYS A 448 6.92 19.26 -2.05
CA LYS A 448 6.00 20.37 -1.82
C LYS A 448 6.16 20.94 -0.41
N LEU A 449 6.15 20.10 0.63
CA LEU A 449 6.30 20.53 2.02
C LEU A 449 7.62 21.29 2.24
N LEU A 450 8.73 20.81 1.68
CA LEU A 450 10.03 21.48 1.75
C LEU A 450 10.04 22.83 1.02
N ALA A 451 9.35 22.93 -0.13
CA ALA A 451 9.18 24.20 -0.83
C ALA A 451 8.40 25.24 0.01
N HIS A 452 7.50 24.76 0.89
CA HIS A 452 6.75 25.55 1.86
C HIS A 452 7.44 25.71 3.22
N LYS A 453 8.77 25.55 3.28
CA LYS A 453 9.60 25.78 4.48
C LYS A 453 9.31 24.83 5.64
N TYR A 454 8.84 23.62 5.37
CA TYR A 454 8.91 22.53 6.33
C TYR A 454 10.23 21.75 6.17
N GLN A 455 10.54 20.92 7.15
CA GLN A 455 11.65 19.97 7.14
C GLN A 455 11.21 18.66 7.80
N ILE A 456 11.77 17.54 7.35
CA ILE A 456 11.58 16.24 8.00
C ILE A 456 12.32 16.27 9.34
N SER A 457 11.59 16.11 10.43
CA SER A 457 12.13 16.00 11.79
C SER A 457 12.40 14.54 12.17
N LYS A 458 11.48 13.65 11.80
CA LYS A 458 11.55 12.20 12.05
C LYS A 458 10.98 11.45 10.86
N ILE A 459 11.51 10.27 10.57
CA ILE A 459 10.93 9.31 9.63
C ILE A 459 11.02 7.91 10.21
N GLY A 460 10.03 7.06 9.96
CA GLY A 460 9.96 5.72 10.51
C GLY A 460 9.31 4.77 9.51
N LEU A 461 9.77 3.53 9.50
CA LEU A 461 9.18 2.47 8.70
C LEU A 461 8.24 1.66 9.57
N MET A 462 7.17 1.15 8.98
CA MET A 462 6.23 0.28 9.67
C MET A 462 6.07 -0.98 8.82
N ASP A 463 6.45 -2.13 9.37
CA ASP A 463 6.29 -3.40 8.66
C ASP A 463 4.85 -3.88 8.79
N MET A 464 3.91 -3.09 8.25
CA MET A 464 2.46 -3.35 8.24
C MET A 464 2.12 -4.65 7.49
N PHE A 465 2.96 -5.02 6.52
CA PHE A 465 2.81 -6.21 5.69
C PHE A 465 4.12 -7.03 5.64
N PRO A 466 4.50 -7.69 6.75
CA PRO A 466 5.65 -8.57 6.77
C PRO A 466 5.58 -9.61 5.64
N GLN A 467 6.73 -10.05 5.15
CA GLN A 467 6.85 -11.00 4.03
C GLN A 467 6.46 -10.44 2.65
N THR A 468 6.20 -9.13 2.55
CA THR A 468 5.85 -8.48 1.28
C THR A 468 6.79 -7.32 0.95
N ALA A 469 6.79 -6.95 -0.33
CA ALA A 469 7.46 -5.75 -0.81
C ALA A 469 6.73 -4.44 -0.46
N HIS A 470 5.53 -4.52 0.15
CA HIS A 470 4.76 -3.33 0.50
C HIS A 470 5.54 -2.51 1.53
N THR A 471 5.49 -1.20 1.40
CA THR A 471 6.21 -0.28 2.25
C THR A 471 5.22 0.66 2.87
N GLU A 472 5.20 0.71 4.19
CA GLU A 472 4.46 1.68 4.97
C GLU A 472 5.48 2.52 5.75
N LEU A 473 5.31 3.83 5.74
CA LEU A 473 6.20 4.75 6.43
C LEU A 473 5.40 5.91 7.03
N MET A 474 5.96 6.53 8.07
CA MET A 474 5.46 7.78 8.60
C MET A 474 6.58 8.80 8.74
N ALA A 475 6.29 10.06 8.50
CA ALA A 475 7.26 11.15 8.64
C ALA A 475 6.63 12.36 9.31
N LEU A 476 7.35 12.91 10.28
CA LEU A 476 7.00 14.14 10.96
C LEU A 476 7.71 15.31 10.29
N PHE A 477 6.93 16.31 9.90
CA PHE A 477 7.41 17.57 9.37
C PHE A 477 7.14 18.70 10.36
N VAL A 478 8.12 19.58 10.51
CA VAL A 478 8.04 20.79 11.33
C VAL A 478 8.50 22.00 10.52
N PRO A 479 8.08 23.23 10.85
CA PRO A 479 8.62 24.43 10.24
C PRO A 479 10.15 24.47 10.34
N LYS A 480 10.80 24.88 9.26
CA LYS A 480 12.24 25.16 9.24
C LYS A 480 12.48 26.48 9.97
N GLN A 481 13.32 26.44 11.00
CA GLN A 481 13.72 27.61 11.79
C GLN A 481 14.51 28.62 10.95
#